data_AF-A0A9E2YEG5-F1
#
_entry.id   AF-A0A9E2YEG5-F1
#
_cell.length_a   1.000
_cell.length_b   1.000
_cell.length_c   1.000
_cell.angle_alpha   90.00
_cell.angle_beta   90.00
_cell.angle_gamma   90.00
#
_symmetry.space_group_name_H-M   'P 1'
#
loop_
_entity.id
_entity.type
_entity.pdbx_description
1 polymer ?
#
loop_
_entity_poly.entity_id
_entity_poly.type
_entity_poly.pdbx_seq_one_letter_code
_entity_poly.pdbx_strand_id
1 'polypeptide(L)'
;MSAMPVMIVVLCVMAIAYRFYSAFLAAHVAVLDDSRTAPAKRLEDGHNFHPTSKWVLFGHHFAAISGAGPLIGPVLAAQFGYLPGLLWIVIGVCLAGAVQDFLMLAASVRRDGKSLAQIAYSDVGKTAGTAATAAILFIIVIALAGLGKVVVKALGGEVVKYSTGQTIVVSGSPWGTFTIACTIP
;
A
#
# COMPACT_ATOMS: atom_id res chain seq x y z
N MET A 1 13.66 -2.50 26.30
CA MET A 1 13.76 -1.22 25.57
C MET A 1 12.40 -0.57 25.59
N SER A 2 12.32 0.73 25.91
CA SER A 2 11.07 1.48 25.76
C SER A 2 10.76 1.63 24.27
N ALA A 3 9.52 1.34 23.85
CA ALA A 3 9.09 1.47 22.45
C ALA A 3 8.98 2.94 21.99
N MET A 4 8.77 3.86 22.94
CA MET A 4 8.56 5.28 22.66
C MET A 4 9.75 5.96 21.95
N PRO A 5 11.01 5.83 22.43
CA PRO A 5 12.17 6.39 21.75
C PRO A 5 12.34 5.88 20.31
N VAL A 6 12.11 4.58 20.08
CA VAL A 6 12.24 3.98 18.76
C VAL A 6 11.22 4.58 17.79
N MET A 7 9.97 4.71 18.23
CA MET A 7 8.91 5.32 17.43
C MET A 7 9.22 6.77 17.06
N ILE A 8 9.70 7.56 18.03
CA ILE A 8 10.08 8.96 17.81
C ILE A 8 11.19 9.06 16.76
N VAL A 9 12.23 8.23 16.86
CA VAL A 9 13.34 8.21 15.88
C VAL A 9 12.82 7.87 14.48
N VAL A 10 11.95 6.87 14.34
CA VAL A 10 11.36 6.50 13.05
C VAL A 10 10.54 7.65 12.46
N LEU A 11 9.70 8.31 13.27
CA LEU A 11 8.92 9.46 12.83
C LEU A 11 9.82 10.62 12.39
N CYS A 12 10.91 10.89 13.11
CA CYS A 12 11.89 11.89 12.71
C CYS A 12 12.54 11.56 11.36
N VAL A 13 12.96 10.30 11.15
CA VAL A 13 13.54 9.85 9.88
C VAL A 13 12.53 10.02 8.74
N MET A 14 11.28 9.60 8.94
CA MET A 14 10.21 9.77 7.95
C MET A 14 9.92 11.24 7.65
N ALA A 15 9.92 12.11 8.66
CA ALA A 15 9.72 13.55 8.48
C ALA A 15 10.85 14.20 7.67
N ILE A 16 12.11 13.81 7.93
CA ILE A 16 13.28 14.27 7.17
C ILE A 16 13.20 13.78 5.73
N ALA A 17 12.93 12.49 5.51
CA ALA A 17 12.76 11.93 4.18
C ALA A 17 11.61 12.62 3.42
N TYR A 18 10.48 12.84 4.06
CA TYR A 18 9.37 13.59 3.48
C TYR A 18 9.79 15.02 3.11
N ARG A 19 10.51 15.74 3.98
CA ARG A 19 10.85 17.15 3.71
C ARG A 19 11.87 17.33 2.59
N PHE A 20 12.93 16.53 2.57
CA PHE A 20 14.05 16.71 1.65
C PHE A 20 13.94 15.83 0.42
N TYR A 21 13.68 14.53 0.61
CA TYR A 21 13.68 13.58 -0.50
C TYR A 21 12.41 13.68 -1.35
N SER A 22 11.23 13.86 -0.74
CA SER A 22 10.01 14.08 -1.55
C SER A 22 10.06 15.39 -2.34
N ALA A 23 10.65 16.45 -1.77
CA ALA A 23 10.84 17.72 -2.47
C ALA A 23 11.81 17.58 -3.66
N PHE A 24 12.91 16.84 -3.48
CA PHE A 24 13.82 16.49 -4.57
C PHE A 24 13.09 15.71 -5.68
N LEU A 25 12.33 14.67 -5.32
CA LEU A 25 11.56 13.88 -6.28
C LEU A 25 10.52 14.73 -7.00
N ALA A 26 9.78 15.59 -6.29
CA ALA A 26 8.78 16.46 -6.88
C ALA A 26 9.39 17.48 -7.87
N ALA A 27 10.54 18.06 -7.52
CA ALA A 27 11.17 19.11 -8.33
C ALA A 27 11.99 18.57 -9.51
N HIS A 28 12.81 17.52 -9.29
CA HIS A 28 13.79 17.06 -10.29
C HIS A 28 13.35 15.81 -11.05
N VAL A 29 12.62 14.89 -10.42
CA VAL A 29 12.28 13.60 -11.05
C VAL A 29 10.89 13.65 -11.66
N ALA A 30 9.88 13.96 -10.85
CA ALA A 30 8.53 14.13 -11.32
C ALA A 30 8.37 15.47 -12.06
N VAL A 31 9.08 16.54 -11.68
CA VAL A 31 8.91 17.89 -12.24
C VAL A 31 7.43 18.28 -12.22
N LEU A 32 6.84 18.31 -11.03
CA LEU A 32 5.44 18.66 -10.84
C LEU A 32 5.20 20.13 -11.24
N ASP A 33 4.07 20.36 -11.90
CA ASP A 33 3.69 21.66 -12.44
C ASP A 33 2.28 21.98 -11.94
N ASP A 34 2.18 22.95 -11.03
CA ASP A 34 0.93 23.37 -10.39
C ASP A 34 -0.04 24.05 -11.38
N SER A 35 0.44 24.48 -12.56
CA SER A 35 -0.42 25.06 -13.59
C SER A 35 -1.25 23.99 -14.32
N ARG A 36 -0.88 22.71 -14.22
CA ARG A 36 -1.61 21.61 -14.86
C ARG A 36 -2.88 21.30 -14.08
N THR A 37 -4.02 21.49 -14.74
CA THR A 37 -5.30 21.07 -14.20
C THR A 37 -5.38 19.54 -14.12
N ALA A 38 -5.79 19.04 -12.95
CA ALA A 38 -5.95 17.60 -12.73
C ALA A 38 -7.02 17.02 -13.68
N PRO A 39 -6.87 15.76 -14.12
CA PRO A 39 -7.84 15.10 -15.01
C PRO A 39 -9.27 15.14 -14.48
N ALA A 40 -9.43 15.02 -13.16
CA ALA A 40 -10.72 15.09 -12.48
C ALA A 40 -11.49 16.41 -12.69
N LYS A 41 -10.80 17.51 -13.00
CA LYS A 41 -11.41 18.80 -13.36
C LYS A 41 -11.45 19.05 -14.86
N ARG A 42 -10.46 18.53 -15.60
CA ARG A 42 -10.34 18.76 -17.05
C ARG A 42 -11.30 17.89 -17.87
N LEU A 43 -11.56 16.67 -17.40
CA LEU A 43 -12.37 15.65 -18.06
C LEU A 43 -13.67 15.36 -17.27
N GLU A 44 -14.15 16.33 -16.48
CA GLU A 44 -15.30 16.16 -15.59
C GLU A 44 -16.52 15.65 -16.37
N ASP A 45 -16.91 14.40 -16.10
CA ASP A 45 -18.02 13.70 -16.76
C ASP A 45 -19.12 13.27 -15.77
N GLY A 46 -18.91 13.54 -14.47
CA GLY A 46 -19.83 13.16 -13.40
C GLY A 46 -19.89 11.66 -13.09
N HIS A 47 -19.08 10.85 -13.78
CA HIS A 47 -19.07 9.39 -13.62
C HIS A 47 -17.66 8.85 -13.36
N ASN A 48 -16.73 8.99 -14.31
CA ASN A 48 -15.34 8.51 -14.18
C ASN A 48 -14.40 9.60 -13.64
N PHE A 49 -14.70 10.85 -13.92
CA PHE A 49 -13.93 12.02 -13.49
C PHE A 49 -14.85 12.95 -12.72
N HIS A 50 -14.70 12.95 -11.40
CA HIS A 50 -15.45 13.82 -10.50
C HIS A 50 -14.51 14.55 -9.53
N PRO A 51 -14.55 15.90 -9.46
CA PRO A 51 -13.71 16.66 -8.56
C PRO A 51 -14.10 16.35 -7.10
N THR A 52 -13.22 15.66 -6.39
CA THR A 52 -13.41 15.24 -5.01
C THR A 52 -12.47 16.01 -4.08
N SER A 53 -12.86 16.15 -2.80
CA SER A 53 -12.00 16.80 -1.80
C SER A 53 -10.70 16.01 -1.56
N LYS A 54 -9.61 16.74 -1.28
CA LYS A 54 -8.28 16.14 -1.06
C LYS A 54 -8.27 15.14 0.11
N TRP A 55 -9.10 15.38 1.13
CA TRP A 55 -9.22 14.53 2.31
C TRP A 55 -9.88 13.18 1.99
N VAL A 56 -10.91 13.18 1.16
CA VAL A 56 -11.56 11.94 0.71
C VAL A 56 -10.63 11.14 -0.19
N LEU A 57 -9.90 11.82 -1.08
CA LEU A 57 -8.88 11.19 -1.93
C LEU A 57 -7.76 10.56 -1.09
N PHE A 58 -7.26 11.28 -0.08
CA PHE A 58 -6.28 10.74 0.86
C PHE A 58 -6.81 9.51 1.59
N GLY A 59 -8.06 9.54 2.07
CA GLY A 59 -8.69 8.40 2.72
C GLY A 59 -8.75 7.15 1.82
N HIS A 60 -9.10 7.32 0.55
CA HIS A 60 -9.11 6.22 -0.42
C HIS A 60 -7.71 5.64 -0.67
N HIS A 61 -6.71 6.50 -0.87
CA HIS A 61 -5.33 6.05 -1.05
C HIS A 61 -4.78 5.38 0.21
N PHE A 62 -5.05 5.95 1.38
CA PHE A 62 -4.65 5.38 2.65
C PHE A 62 -5.27 4.00 2.85
N ALA A 63 -6.59 3.87 2.64
CA ALA A 63 -7.30 2.59 2.74
C ALA A 63 -6.76 1.53 1.76
N ALA A 64 -6.39 1.94 0.54
CA ALA A 64 -5.82 1.04 -0.47
C ALA A 64 -4.44 0.50 -0.07
N ILE A 65 -3.61 1.31 0.62
CA ILE A 65 -2.26 0.92 1.05
C ILE A 65 -2.27 0.22 2.41
N SER A 66 -3.19 0.59 3.31
CA SER A 66 -3.27 0.08 4.69
C SER A 66 -3.70 -1.39 4.80
N GLY A 67 -3.77 -2.13 3.69
CA GLY A 67 -4.21 -3.52 3.62
C GLY A 67 -3.24 -4.51 4.29
N ALA A 68 -2.97 -5.65 3.65
CA ALA A 68 -2.19 -6.73 4.26
C ALA A 68 -0.72 -6.34 4.60
N GLY A 69 -0.16 -5.34 3.93
CA GLY A 69 1.24 -4.94 4.03
C GLY A 69 1.67 -4.59 5.47
N PRO A 70 1.03 -3.61 6.12
CA PRO A 70 1.34 -3.25 7.52
C PRO A 70 1.07 -4.34 8.54
N LEU A 71 0.16 -5.29 8.25
CA LEU A 71 -0.18 -6.39 9.16
C LEU A 71 0.83 -7.54 9.11
N ILE A 72 1.20 -7.98 7.90
CA ILE A 72 2.05 -9.17 7.71
C ILE A 72 3.53 -8.78 7.60
N GLY A 73 3.83 -7.64 6.99
CA GLY A 73 5.20 -7.19 6.69
C GLY A 73 6.12 -7.12 7.92
N PRO A 74 5.73 -6.46 9.03
CA PRO A 74 6.57 -6.37 10.23
C PRO A 74 6.83 -7.74 10.88
N VAL A 75 5.86 -8.64 10.84
CA VAL A 75 6.00 -10.01 11.39
C VAL A 75 6.99 -10.81 10.55
N LEU A 76 6.93 -10.70 9.22
CA LEU A 76 7.89 -11.32 8.32
C LEU A 76 9.30 -10.74 8.50
N ALA A 77 9.43 -9.43 8.64
CA ALA A 77 10.73 -8.77 8.84
C ALA A 77 11.36 -9.13 10.19
N ALA A 78 10.55 -9.26 11.25
CA ALA A 78 11.03 -9.60 12.58
C ALA A 78 11.67 -11.00 12.67
N GLN A 79 11.35 -11.91 11.75
CA GLN A 79 11.99 -13.23 11.67
C GLN A 79 13.50 -13.14 11.41
N PHE A 80 13.96 -12.07 10.77
CA PHE A 80 15.38 -11.79 10.53
C PHE A 80 16.04 -10.98 11.66
N GLY A 81 15.30 -10.74 12.75
CA GLY A 81 15.73 -9.94 13.90
C GLY A 81 15.01 -8.59 13.99
N TYR A 82 14.78 -8.12 15.22
CA TYR A 82 13.99 -6.91 15.47
C TYR A 82 14.65 -5.64 14.91
N LEU A 83 15.93 -5.41 15.23
CA LEU A 83 16.68 -4.25 14.75
C LEU A 83 16.92 -4.25 13.23
N PRO A 84 17.46 -5.34 12.61
CA PRO A 84 17.65 -5.37 11.16
C PRO A 84 16.33 -5.31 10.40
N GLY A 85 15.27 -5.97 10.88
CA GLY A 85 13.93 -5.90 10.29
C GLY A 85 13.35 -4.48 10.33
N LEU A 86 13.49 -3.78 11.46
CA LEU A 86 13.05 -2.39 11.58
C LEU A 86 13.81 -1.46 10.62
N LEU A 87 15.15 -1.56 10.59
CA LEU A 87 15.96 -0.75 9.69
C LEU A 87 15.59 -1.00 8.23
N TRP A 88 15.41 -2.26 7.83
CA TRP A 88 14.98 -2.61 6.49
C TRP A 88 13.65 -1.97 6.10
N ILE A 89 12.65 -2.02 6.99
CA ILE A 89 11.34 -1.41 6.75
C ILE A 89 11.47 0.10 6.59
N VAL A 90 12.18 0.77 7.50
CA VAL A 90 12.32 2.24 7.52
C VAL A 90 13.09 2.73 6.30
N ILE A 91 14.18 2.06 5.94
CA ILE A 91 14.97 2.40 4.75
C ILE A 91 14.16 2.10 3.49
N GLY A 92 13.52 0.93 3.42
CA GLY A 92 12.73 0.50 2.28
C GLY A 92 11.55 1.42 1.97
N VAL A 93 10.82 1.87 3.00
CA VAL A 93 9.70 2.81 2.80
C VAL A 93 10.18 4.17 2.29
N CYS A 94 11.31 4.69 2.81
CA CYS A 94 11.81 6.00 2.43
C CYS A 94 12.41 6.01 1.02
N LEU A 95 13.14 4.96 0.64
CA LEU A 95 13.91 4.94 -0.62
C LEU A 95 13.17 4.29 -1.79
N ALA A 96 12.34 3.28 -1.54
CA ALA A 96 11.68 2.50 -2.58
C ALA A 96 10.17 2.68 -2.55
N GLY A 97 9.51 2.36 -1.42
CA GLY A 97 8.05 2.31 -1.34
C GLY A 97 7.39 3.64 -1.65
N ALA A 98 7.69 4.68 -0.86
CA ALA A 98 7.11 6.01 -1.05
C ALA A 98 7.47 6.63 -2.41
N VAL A 99 8.67 6.31 -2.93
CA VAL A 99 9.13 6.80 -4.23
C VAL A 99 8.33 6.17 -5.36
N GLN A 100 8.18 4.84 -5.33
CA GLN A 100 7.38 4.11 -6.30
C GLN A 100 5.95 4.65 -6.33
N ASP A 101 5.29 4.74 -5.17
CA ASP A 101 3.90 5.21 -5.10
C ASP A 101 3.75 6.65 -5.62
N PHE A 102 4.69 7.54 -5.26
CA PHE A 102 4.69 8.92 -5.75
C PHE A 102 4.89 9.01 -7.27
N LEU A 103 5.86 8.28 -7.82
CA LEU A 103 6.15 8.29 -9.25
C LEU A 103 5.02 7.66 -10.06
N MET A 104 4.43 6.56 -9.58
CA MET A 104 3.31 5.91 -10.25
C MET A 104 2.06 6.79 -10.23
N LEU A 105 1.79 7.49 -9.12
CA LEU A 105 0.70 8.46 -9.06
C LEU A 105 0.95 9.62 -10.04
N ALA A 106 2.16 10.20 -10.04
CA ALA A 106 2.51 11.29 -10.95
C ALA A 106 2.40 10.89 -12.43
N ALA A 107 2.85 9.68 -12.78
CA ALA A 107 2.74 9.13 -14.12
C ALA A 107 1.28 8.88 -14.52
N SER A 108 0.48 8.30 -13.63
CA SER A 108 -0.94 8.03 -13.89
C SER A 108 -1.74 9.32 -14.10
N VAL A 109 -1.56 10.32 -13.24
CA VAL A 109 -2.24 11.63 -13.36
C VAL A 109 -1.88 12.33 -14.69
N ARG A 110 -0.64 12.20 -15.17
CA ARG A 110 -0.21 12.74 -16.47
C ARG A 110 -0.81 12.04 -17.68
N ARG A 111 -1.31 10.81 -17.49
CA ARG A 111 -1.93 9.98 -18.53
C ARG A 111 -3.44 9.83 -18.29
N ASP A 112 -4.06 10.84 -17.69
CA ASP A 112 -5.51 10.91 -17.44
C ASP A 112 -6.05 9.80 -16.51
N GLY A 113 -5.26 9.39 -15.51
CA GLY A 113 -5.66 8.37 -14.54
C GLY A 113 -5.59 6.94 -15.07
N LYS A 114 -4.88 6.72 -16.18
CA LYS A 114 -4.69 5.37 -16.75
C LYS A 114 -3.92 4.46 -15.81
N SER A 115 -4.21 3.17 -15.90
CA SER A 115 -3.53 2.12 -15.13
C SER A 115 -2.07 1.96 -15.58
N LEU A 116 -1.21 1.46 -14.68
CA LEU A 116 0.20 1.18 -14.98
C LEU A 116 0.38 0.30 -16.22
N ALA A 117 -0.44 -0.74 -16.34
CA ALA A 117 -0.43 -1.65 -17.48
C ALA A 117 -0.69 -0.91 -18.80
N GLN A 118 -1.63 0.02 -18.80
CA GLN A 118 -1.98 0.78 -20.00
C GLN A 118 -0.91 1.83 -20.34
N ILE A 119 -0.26 2.41 -19.34
CA ILE A 119 0.90 3.30 -19.53
C ILE A 119 2.09 2.52 -20.10
N ALA A 120 2.36 1.31 -19.59
CA ALA A 120 3.40 0.44 -20.12
C ALA A 120 3.11 0.03 -21.58
N TYR A 121 1.84 -0.19 -21.92
CA TYR A 121 1.40 -0.50 -23.27
C TYR A 121 1.66 0.67 -24.24
N SER A 122 1.38 1.91 -23.83
CA SER A 122 1.56 3.10 -24.68
C SER A 122 3.01 3.54 -24.81
N ASP A 123 3.79 3.45 -23.74
CA ASP A 123 5.11 4.10 -23.66
C ASP A 123 6.28 3.13 -23.96
N VAL A 124 6.13 1.84 -23.66
CA VAL A 124 7.18 0.82 -23.89
C VAL A 124 6.82 -0.10 -25.04
N GLY A 125 5.55 -0.47 -25.16
CA GLY A 125 5.01 -1.24 -26.28
C GLY A 125 4.18 -2.44 -25.84
N LYS A 126 3.66 -3.16 -26.84
CA LYS A 126 2.66 -4.22 -26.65
C LYS A 126 3.13 -5.35 -25.75
N THR A 127 4.38 -5.81 -25.92
CA THR A 127 4.98 -6.89 -25.13
C THR A 127 5.14 -6.51 -23.66
N ALA A 128 5.64 -5.30 -23.39
CA ALA A 128 5.79 -4.77 -22.04
C ALA A 128 4.44 -4.54 -21.37
N GLY A 129 3.45 -4.01 -22.11
CA GLY A 129 2.08 -3.84 -21.60
C GLY A 129 1.42 -5.18 -21.22
N THR A 130 1.54 -6.22 -22.06
CA THR A 130 1.00 -7.56 -21.74
C THR A 130 1.72 -8.19 -20.56
N ALA A 131 3.05 -8.06 -20.49
CA ALA A 131 3.84 -8.59 -19.38
C ALA A 131 3.48 -7.88 -18.06
N ALA A 132 3.37 -6.54 -18.07
CA ALA A 132 2.95 -5.76 -16.92
C ALA A 132 1.54 -6.13 -16.46
N THR A 133 0.60 -6.30 -17.38
CA THR A 133 -0.78 -6.74 -17.06
C THR A 133 -0.78 -8.10 -16.37
N ALA A 134 -0.05 -9.07 -16.91
CA ALA A 134 0.05 -10.41 -16.32
C ALA A 134 0.74 -10.38 -14.94
N ALA A 135 1.82 -9.62 -14.80
CA ALA A 135 2.55 -9.47 -13.55
C ALA A 135 1.69 -8.81 -12.45
N ILE A 136 0.97 -7.73 -12.78
CA ILE A 136 0.06 -7.06 -11.85
C ILE A 136 -1.05 -8.01 -11.41
N LEU A 137 -1.67 -8.72 -12.35
CA LEU A 137 -2.72 -9.69 -12.03
C LEU A 137 -2.19 -10.81 -11.12
N PHE A 138 -1.01 -11.34 -11.42
CA PHE A 138 -0.35 -12.35 -10.60
C PHE A 138 -0.08 -11.86 -9.17
N ILE A 139 0.46 -10.66 -9.01
CA ILE A 139 0.74 -10.06 -7.70
C ILE A 139 -0.56 -9.83 -6.92
N ILE A 140 -1.61 -9.31 -7.57
CA ILE A 140 -2.92 -9.11 -6.93
C ILE A 140 -3.50 -10.43 -6.43
N VAL A 141 -3.44 -11.49 -7.24
CA VAL A 141 -3.94 -12.83 -6.85
C VAL A 141 -3.19 -13.35 -5.62
N ILE A 142 -1.86 -13.25 -5.59
CA ILE A 142 -1.05 -13.68 -4.44
C ILE A 142 -1.37 -12.85 -3.20
N ALA A 143 -1.49 -11.52 -3.35
CA ALA A 143 -1.81 -10.63 -2.25
C ALA A 143 -3.19 -10.93 -1.64
N LEU A 144 -4.21 -11.15 -2.49
CA LEU A 144 -5.55 -11.54 -2.07
C LEU A 144 -5.57 -12.92 -1.41
N ALA A 145 -4.83 -13.89 -1.94
CA ALA A 145 -4.71 -15.21 -1.34
C ALA A 145 -4.07 -15.15 0.07
N GLY A 146 -3.01 -14.36 0.22
CA GLY A 146 -2.36 -14.12 1.51
C GLY A 146 -3.29 -13.46 2.53
N LEU A 147 -4.00 -12.40 2.13
CA LEU A 147 -4.98 -11.71 2.97
C LEU A 147 -6.14 -12.63 3.35
N GLY A 148 -6.69 -13.39 2.38
CA GLY A 148 -7.79 -14.32 2.59
C GLY A 148 -7.45 -15.36 3.67
N LYS A 149 -6.23 -15.91 3.66
CA LYS A 149 -5.77 -16.84 4.70
C LYS A 149 -5.80 -16.20 6.10
N VAL A 150 -5.36 -14.95 6.23
CA VAL A 150 -5.37 -14.22 7.51
C VAL A 150 -6.81 -13.96 7.97
N VAL A 151 -7.70 -13.55 7.08
CA VAL A 151 -9.11 -13.28 7.39
C VAL A 151 -9.82 -14.55 7.84
N VAL A 152 -9.65 -15.67 7.13
CA VAL A 152 -10.27 -16.96 7.50
C VAL A 152 -9.81 -17.40 8.90
N LYS A 153 -8.52 -17.28 9.20
CA LYS A 153 -7.98 -17.61 10.52
C LYS A 153 -8.50 -16.69 11.62
N ALA A 154 -8.65 -15.39 11.33
CA ALA A 154 -9.19 -14.42 12.27
C ALA A 154 -10.69 -14.65 12.57
N LEU A 155 -11.47 -15.11 11.60
CA LEU A 155 -12.91 -15.33 11.74
C LEU A 155 -13.26 -16.73 12.27
N GLY A 156 -12.61 -17.78 11.75
CA GLY A 156 -12.88 -19.18 12.10
C GLY A 156 -12.17 -19.65 13.37
N GLY A 157 -11.22 -18.86 13.87
CA GLY A 157 -10.34 -19.26 14.96
C GLY A 157 -9.22 -20.19 14.51
N GLU A 158 -8.12 -20.18 15.25
CA GLU A 158 -6.94 -20.99 14.95
C GLU A 158 -6.37 -21.61 16.23
N VAL A 159 -6.00 -22.88 16.17
CA VAL A 159 -5.24 -23.54 17.23
C VAL A 159 -3.76 -23.52 16.84
N VAL A 160 -2.98 -22.64 17.50
CA VAL A 160 -1.55 -22.52 17.26
C VAL A 160 -0.81 -23.49 18.19
N LYS A 161 -0.16 -24.50 17.59
CA LYS A 161 0.67 -25.48 18.30
C LYS A 161 2.11 -24.97 18.36
N TYR A 162 2.65 -24.79 19.56
CA TYR A 162 4.04 -24.41 19.76
C TYR A 162 4.94 -25.64 19.87
N SER A 163 6.21 -25.50 19.48
CA SER A 163 7.21 -26.58 19.56
C SER A 163 7.42 -27.12 20.98
N THR A 164 7.00 -26.38 22.01
CA THR A 164 7.08 -26.75 23.44
C THR A 164 5.84 -27.52 23.95
N GLY A 165 4.92 -27.93 23.06
CA GLY A 165 3.71 -28.68 23.43
C GLY A 165 2.54 -27.85 23.96
N GLN A 166 2.71 -26.53 24.09
CA GLN A 166 1.61 -25.62 24.43
C GLN A 166 0.74 -25.32 23.20
N THR A 167 -0.57 -25.34 23.37
CA THR A 167 -1.56 -24.94 22.38
C THR A 167 -2.28 -23.67 22.81
N ILE A 168 -2.24 -22.64 21.97
CA ILE A 168 -3.07 -21.44 22.14
C ILE A 168 -4.25 -21.57 21.19
N VAL A 169 -5.46 -21.52 21.74
CA VAL A 169 -6.70 -21.47 20.97
C VAL A 169 -7.07 -20.00 20.79
N VAL A 170 -6.95 -19.49 19.58
CA VAL A 170 -7.47 -18.18 19.20
C VAL A 170 -8.92 -18.39 18.78
N SER A 171 -9.86 -17.99 19.63
CA SER A 171 -11.28 -18.01 19.29
C SER A 171 -11.57 -17.06 18.12
N GLY A 172 -12.40 -17.50 17.18
CA GLY A 172 -12.83 -16.67 16.05
C GLY A 172 -13.52 -15.39 16.51
N SER A 173 -13.35 -14.29 15.77
CA SER A 173 -13.93 -12.98 16.11
C SER A 173 -15.42 -12.92 15.75
N PRO A 174 -16.35 -12.92 16.72
CA PRO A 174 -17.78 -12.85 16.45
C PRO A 174 -18.18 -11.52 15.79
N TRP A 175 -17.48 -10.45 16.16
CA TRP A 175 -17.64 -9.12 15.58
C TRP A 175 -17.24 -9.05 14.10
N GLY A 176 -16.19 -9.77 13.70
CA GLY A 176 -15.80 -9.86 12.29
C GLY A 176 -16.87 -10.57 11.46
N THR A 177 -17.41 -11.68 11.97
CA THR A 177 -18.47 -12.44 11.30
C THR A 177 -19.76 -11.63 11.17
N PHE A 178 -20.15 -10.92 12.24
CA PHE A 178 -21.31 -10.02 12.23
C PHE A 178 -21.16 -8.90 11.20
N THR A 179 -20.02 -8.23 11.17
CA THR A 179 -19.77 -7.11 10.23
C THR A 179 -19.86 -7.59 8.78
N ILE A 180 -19.27 -8.76 8.46
CA ILE A 180 -19.36 -9.36 7.13
C ILE A 180 -20.81 -9.70 6.78
N ALA A 181 -21.53 -10.33 7.71
CA ALA A 181 -22.94 -10.68 7.51
C ALA A 181 -23.81 -9.44 7.23
N CYS A 182 -23.55 -8.30 7.89
CA CYS A 182 -24.26 -7.05 7.64
C CYS A 182 -23.85 -6.34 6.32
N THR A 183 -22.72 -6.70 5.71
CA THR A 183 -22.26 -6.14 4.43
C THR A 183 -22.62 -6.97 3.20
N ILE A 184 -23.10 -8.20 3.38
CA ILE A 184 -23.66 -9.02 2.30
C ILE A 184 -25.13 -8.59 2.14
N PRO A 185 -25.52 -8.00 0.99
CA PRO A 185 -26.91 -7.59 0.75
C PRO A 185 -27.87 -8.78 0.60
#